data_AF-A0A1F9ASA7-F1
#
_entry.id   AF-A0A1F9ASA7-F1
#
_cell.length_a   1.000
_cell.length_b   1.000
_cell.length_c   1.000
_cell.angle_alpha   90.00
_cell.angle_beta   90.00
_cell.angle_gamma   90.00
#
_symmetry.space_group_name_H-M   'P 1'
#
loop_
_entity.id
_entity.type
_entity.pdbx_description
1 polymer ?
#
loop_
_entity_poly.entity_id
_entity_poly.type
_entity_poly.pdbx_seq_one_letter_code
_entity_poly.pdbx_strand_id
1 'polypeptide(L)'
;TSLVALHYLREDHRFITEFYMDRKNNLKIKGYGDPFLISETLQKIAGELCGKVNAAEAIILDDSYFLKPIDIPGVTDSFEPYDAPNGALCANFNTVSFKREKGGYVSAEPQTPLLPFVLDRIRHFKSKEGRILLSSRQNETTIYFGNLMQYFLWEKGVRTNGKIELGRVDETKDRLILRYISELSLKDVISELLKFSNNFVANQLLLSAGVRAHGAPGTLEKGIDAALSYSRQVLCTETIRIAEGSGISRENRISALDMHRVLNRFKPYRLLMPVNNGEFYKTGTLSNVSTRVGYLEHQPDQVFSFIVFLNTPGKTADGVMKKLHARLH
;
A
#
# COMPACT_ATOMS: atom_id res chain seq x y z
N THR A 1 9.41 -8.90 -0.67
CA THR A 1 8.41 -8.10 -1.40
C THR A 1 9.03 -7.12 -2.39
N SER A 2 9.85 -6.16 -1.98
CA SER A 2 10.42 -5.16 -2.91
C SER A 2 11.14 -5.77 -4.13
N LEU A 3 12.00 -6.78 -3.93
CA LEU A 3 12.64 -7.51 -5.04
C LEU A 3 11.65 -8.21 -5.97
N VAL A 4 10.59 -8.78 -5.41
CA VAL A 4 9.54 -9.48 -6.19
C VAL A 4 8.81 -8.47 -7.06
N ALA A 5 8.43 -7.32 -6.50
CA ALA A 5 7.82 -6.23 -7.24
C ALA A 5 8.74 -5.71 -8.36
N LEU A 6 10.02 -5.45 -8.05
CA LEU A 6 11.02 -5.02 -9.04
C LEU A 6 11.19 -6.03 -10.17
N HIS A 7 11.15 -7.32 -9.87
CA HIS A 7 11.28 -8.38 -10.86
C HIS A 7 10.10 -8.43 -11.84
N TYR A 8 8.87 -8.43 -11.33
CA TYR A 8 7.68 -8.61 -12.16
C TYR A 8 7.18 -7.30 -12.77
N LEU A 9 7.10 -6.22 -11.98
CA LEU A 9 6.53 -4.93 -12.41
C LEU A 9 7.54 -4.07 -13.19
N ARG A 10 8.84 -4.18 -12.88
CA ARG A 10 9.96 -3.34 -13.35
C ARG A 10 10.08 -2.00 -12.62
N GLU A 11 11.29 -1.45 -12.59
CA GLU A 11 11.67 -0.26 -11.80
C GLU A 11 10.91 1.02 -12.17
N ASP A 12 10.60 1.18 -13.45
CA ASP A 12 9.94 2.33 -14.06
C ASP A 12 8.40 2.19 -14.06
N HIS A 13 7.88 1.08 -13.55
CA HIS A 13 6.44 0.87 -13.42
C HIS A 13 5.79 2.01 -12.65
N ARG A 14 4.64 2.44 -13.16
CA ARG A 14 3.75 3.41 -12.51
C ARG A 14 2.36 2.81 -12.48
N PHE A 15 1.74 2.87 -11.32
CA PHE A 15 0.37 2.41 -11.17
C PHE A 15 -0.58 3.28 -12.00
N ILE A 16 -1.69 2.69 -12.45
CA ILE A 16 -2.69 3.38 -13.23
C ILE A 16 -4.05 3.35 -12.53
N THR A 17 -4.87 4.36 -12.82
CA THR A 17 -6.31 4.35 -12.51
C THR A 17 -7.05 4.88 -13.72
N GLU A 18 -8.12 4.22 -14.12
CA GLU A 18 -8.83 4.58 -15.34
C GLU A 18 -10.24 5.07 -15.04
N PHE A 19 -10.65 6.05 -15.84
CA PHE A 19 -11.93 6.73 -15.72
C PHE A 19 -12.65 6.65 -17.05
N TYR A 20 -13.90 6.23 -17.01
CA TYR A 20 -14.75 6.01 -18.18
C TYR A 20 -16.07 6.74 -18.03
N MET A 21 -16.70 7.07 -19.16
CA MET A 21 -18.11 7.48 -19.19
C MET A 21 -18.92 6.40 -19.91
N ASP A 22 -20.02 5.97 -19.29
CA ASP A 22 -20.97 5.06 -19.93
C ASP A 22 -22.08 5.81 -20.70
N ARG A 23 -22.94 5.06 -21.39
CA ARG A 23 -24.06 5.63 -22.18
C ARG A 23 -25.15 6.28 -21.33
N LYS A 24 -25.18 6.02 -20.02
CA LYS A 24 -26.12 6.63 -19.07
C LYS A 24 -25.51 7.87 -18.40
N ASN A 25 -24.36 8.34 -18.89
CA ASN A 25 -23.62 9.46 -18.33
C ASN A 25 -23.15 9.20 -16.88
N ASN A 26 -22.87 7.95 -16.53
CA ASN A 26 -22.19 7.63 -15.27
C ASN A 26 -20.67 7.71 -15.46
N LEU A 27 -19.99 8.20 -14.44
CA LEU A 27 -18.54 8.13 -14.33
C LEU A 27 -18.14 6.78 -13.73
N LYS A 28 -17.50 5.91 -14.51
CA LYS A 28 -16.94 4.66 -13.99
C LYS A 28 -15.46 4.82 -13.68
N ILE A 29 -15.01 4.26 -12.56
CA ILE A 29 -13.63 4.34 -12.10
C ILE A 29 -13.11 2.93 -11.87
N LYS A 30 -12.04 2.54 -12.56
CA LYS A 30 -11.42 1.22 -12.43
C LYS A 30 -10.06 1.35 -11.76
N GLY A 31 -9.93 0.70 -10.61
CA GLY A 31 -8.69 0.66 -9.85
C GLY A 31 -7.81 -0.51 -10.26
N TYR A 32 -6.50 -0.29 -10.20
CA TYR A 32 -5.49 -1.30 -10.50
C TYR A 32 -4.53 -1.52 -9.32
N GLY A 33 -4.93 -1.14 -8.10
CA GLY A 33 -4.16 -1.37 -6.89
C GLY A 33 -3.08 -0.34 -6.58
N ASP A 34 -3.22 0.88 -7.09
CA ASP A 34 -2.30 1.98 -6.77
C ASP A 34 -2.24 2.20 -5.23
N PRO A 35 -1.07 2.04 -4.59
CA PRO A 35 -0.95 2.18 -3.15
C PRO A 35 -1.00 3.63 -2.65
N PHE A 36 -0.90 4.64 -3.54
CA PHE A 36 -0.75 6.06 -3.19
C PHE A 36 -1.81 6.97 -3.83
N LEU A 37 -3.04 6.45 -3.98
CA LEU A 37 -4.24 7.28 -4.21
C LEU A 37 -4.63 8.01 -2.91
N ILE A 38 -3.80 8.98 -2.52
CA ILE A 38 -4.06 9.88 -1.40
C ILE A 38 -4.93 11.07 -1.82
N SER A 39 -5.49 11.79 -0.86
CA SER A 39 -6.38 12.94 -1.09
C SER A 39 -5.82 13.95 -2.09
N GLU A 40 -4.53 14.27 -1.99
CA GLU A 40 -3.84 15.19 -2.91
C GLU A 40 -3.83 14.66 -4.34
N THR A 41 -3.58 13.36 -4.50
CA THR A 41 -3.63 12.68 -5.80
C THR A 41 -5.05 12.70 -6.37
N LEU A 42 -6.07 12.42 -5.56
CA LEU A 42 -7.47 12.46 -5.98
C LEU A 42 -7.92 13.88 -6.34
N GLN A 43 -7.45 14.90 -5.63
CA GLN A 43 -7.73 16.29 -5.94
C GLN A 43 -7.10 16.71 -7.29
N LYS A 44 -5.89 16.24 -7.60
CA LYS A 44 -5.24 16.44 -8.91
C LYS A 44 -6.05 15.76 -10.02
N ILE A 45 -6.40 14.49 -9.84
CA ILE A 45 -7.23 13.72 -10.78
C ILE A 45 -8.57 14.44 -11.03
N ALA A 46 -9.23 14.95 -9.98
CA ALA A 46 -10.46 15.71 -10.12
C ALA A 46 -10.28 16.97 -10.99
N GLY A 47 -9.13 17.65 -10.85
CA GLY A 47 -8.76 18.79 -11.68
C GLY A 47 -8.55 18.43 -13.16
N GLU A 48 -8.00 17.26 -13.46
CA GLU A 48 -7.91 16.77 -14.85
C GLU A 48 -9.27 16.36 -15.41
N LEU A 49 -10.12 15.76 -14.57
CA LEU A 49 -11.45 15.32 -14.95
C LEU A 49 -12.42 16.47 -15.20
N CYS A 50 -12.32 17.59 -14.48
CA CYS A 50 -13.26 18.71 -14.68
C CYS A 50 -13.13 19.35 -16.07
N GLY A 51 -11.98 19.24 -16.73
CA GLY A 51 -11.81 19.62 -18.14
C GLY A 51 -12.41 18.62 -19.15
N LYS A 52 -12.91 17.47 -18.69
CA LYS A 52 -13.38 16.35 -19.53
C LYS A 52 -14.81 15.90 -19.20
N VAL A 53 -15.28 16.19 -17.99
CA VAL A 53 -16.56 15.78 -17.44
C VAL A 53 -17.22 16.97 -16.75
N ASN A 54 -18.38 17.39 -17.25
CA ASN A 54 -19.15 18.49 -16.65
C ASN A 54 -20.17 17.98 -15.61
N ALA A 55 -20.66 16.75 -15.77
CA ALA A 55 -21.63 16.14 -14.89
C ALA A 55 -21.57 14.60 -15.01
N ALA A 56 -21.91 13.90 -13.93
CA ALA A 56 -22.12 12.46 -13.93
C ALA A 56 -23.37 12.09 -13.12
N GLU A 57 -24.21 11.20 -13.68
CA GLU A 57 -25.47 10.74 -13.07
C GLU A 57 -25.25 9.80 -11.88
N ALA A 58 -24.14 9.06 -11.89
CA ALA A 58 -23.67 8.22 -10.79
C ALA A 58 -22.14 8.03 -10.91
N ILE A 59 -21.52 7.59 -9.82
CA ILE A 59 -20.13 7.12 -9.81
C ILE A 59 -20.16 5.60 -9.62
N ILE A 60 -19.63 4.87 -10.60
CA ILE A 60 -19.57 3.41 -10.59
C ILE A 60 -18.14 2.97 -10.34
N LEU A 61 -17.94 2.16 -9.31
CA LEU A 61 -16.61 1.75 -8.85
C LEU A 61 -16.33 0.31 -9.29
N ASP A 62 -15.34 0.17 -10.15
CA ASP A 62 -14.80 -1.11 -10.59
C ASP A 62 -13.55 -1.47 -9.80
N ASP A 63 -13.77 -2.28 -8.77
CA ASP A 63 -12.74 -2.85 -7.90
C ASP A 63 -12.46 -4.33 -8.27
N SER A 64 -12.59 -4.70 -9.57
CA SER A 64 -12.37 -6.09 -10.05
C SER A 64 -10.96 -6.59 -9.88
N TYR A 65 -10.00 -5.67 -9.95
CA TYR A 65 -8.65 -6.04 -10.36
C TYR A 65 -7.99 -6.96 -9.34
N PHE A 66 -8.42 -6.89 -8.09
CA PHE A 66 -8.16 -7.89 -7.06
C PHE A 66 -9.45 -8.62 -6.69
N LEU A 67 -9.35 -9.94 -6.53
CA LEU A 67 -10.45 -10.79 -6.10
C LEU A 67 -10.71 -10.56 -4.61
N LYS A 68 -11.97 -10.34 -4.25
CA LYS A 68 -12.41 -10.17 -2.86
C LYS A 68 -13.06 -11.45 -2.31
N PRO A 69 -13.00 -11.70 -1.00
CA PRO A 69 -12.23 -10.94 0.00
C PRO A 69 -10.73 -11.12 -0.16
N ILE A 70 -9.95 -10.16 0.34
CA ILE A 70 -8.50 -10.26 0.44
C ILE A 70 -8.16 -10.42 1.91
N ASP A 71 -7.87 -11.65 2.31
CA ASP A 71 -7.52 -12.00 3.68
C ASP A 71 -6.00 -12.06 3.82
N ILE A 72 -5.44 -11.19 4.67
CA ILE A 72 -4.00 -11.13 4.94
C ILE A 72 -3.74 -11.83 6.28
N PRO A 73 -3.02 -12.98 6.31
CA PRO A 73 -2.68 -13.65 7.56
C PRO A 73 -1.92 -12.76 8.53
N GLY A 74 -2.27 -12.81 9.82
CA GLY A 74 -1.61 -12.04 10.88
C GLY A 74 -2.21 -10.66 11.13
N VAL A 75 -3.07 -10.16 10.25
CA VAL A 75 -3.93 -8.99 10.53
C VAL A 75 -5.01 -9.36 11.53
N THR A 76 -5.37 -8.43 12.42
CA THR A 76 -6.43 -8.61 13.42
C THR A 76 -7.53 -7.58 13.24
N ASP A 77 -8.70 -7.82 13.86
CA ASP A 77 -9.74 -6.78 13.98
C ASP A 77 -9.26 -5.72 14.99
N SER A 78 -8.40 -4.81 14.54
CA SER A 78 -7.85 -3.70 15.33
C SER A 78 -8.12 -2.34 14.68
N PHE A 79 -7.83 -1.25 15.40
CA PHE A 79 -7.86 0.12 14.84
C PHE A 79 -6.50 0.58 14.32
N GLU A 80 -5.53 -0.33 14.27
CA GLU A 80 -4.17 0.00 13.95
C GLU A 80 -4.00 0.17 12.43
N PRO A 81 -3.36 1.25 11.95
CA PRO A 81 -3.26 1.52 10.51
C PRO A 81 -2.52 0.43 9.72
N TYR A 82 -1.70 -0.37 10.39
CA TYR A 82 -0.97 -1.48 9.78
C TYR A 82 -1.85 -2.69 9.46
N ASP A 83 -3.10 -2.71 9.95
CA ASP A 83 -4.12 -3.72 9.65
C ASP A 83 -5.05 -3.29 8.49
N ALA A 84 -4.73 -2.19 7.80
CA ALA A 84 -5.57 -1.65 6.73
C ALA A 84 -5.78 -2.64 5.58
N PRO A 85 -7.03 -2.84 5.12
CA PRO A 85 -7.34 -3.81 4.08
C PRO A 85 -6.79 -3.37 2.73
N ASN A 86 -6.32 -4.33 1.94
CA ASN A 86 -5.93 -4.14 0.55
C ASN A 86 -7.14 -4.11 -0.40
N GLY A 87 -6.95 -3.56 -1.60
CA GLY A 87 -8.01 -3.45 -2.63
C GLY A 87 -7.49 -2.78 -3.89
N ALA A 88 -8.22 -2.87 -5.00
CA ALA A 88 -7.79 -2.24 -6.24
C ALA A 88 -8.16 -0.74 -6.30
N LEU A 89 -9.24 -0.35 -5.62
CA LEU A 89 -9.65 1.02 -5.33
C LEU A 89 -9.56 1.28 -3.82
N CYS A 90 -8.51 1.99 -3.41
CA CYS A 90 -8.27 2.38 -2.03
C CYS A 90 -7.92 3.86 -2.00
N ALA A 91 -8.31 4.56 -0.93
CA ALA A 91 -7.92 5.95 -0.72
C ALA A 91 -7.30 6.13 0.67
N ASN A 92 -6.26 6.95 0.79
CA ASN A 92 -5.63 7.29 2.08
C ASN A 92 -5.28 6.06 2.93
N PHE A 93 -4.75 5.02 2.29
CA PHE A 93 -4.43 3.73 2.93
C PHE A 93 -5.63 3.12 3.67
N ASN A 94 -6.85 3.40 3.20
CA ASN A 94 -8.10 2.98 3.82
C ASN A 94 -8.23 3.39 5.29
N THR A 95 -7.70 4.57 5.63
CA THR A 95 -7.82 5.15 6.96
C THR A 95 -8.36 6.57 6.90
N VAL A 96 -9.01 7.00 7.99
CA VAL A 96 -9.51 8.37 8.13
C VAL A 96 -9.09 8.94 9.48
N SER A 97 -8.32 10.02 9.46
CA SER A 97 -7.88 10.69 10.69
C SER A 97 -8.85 11.79 11.09
N PHE A 98 -9.25 11.84 12.35
CA PHE A 98 -10.18 12.84 12.87
C PHE A 98 -9.73 13.42 14.22
N LYS A 99 -10.22 14.60 14.53
CA LYS A 99 -10.09 15.25 15.85
C LYS A 99 -11.35 16.04 16.17
N ARG A 100 -11.59 16.28 17.45
CA ARG A 100 -12.73 17.05 17.95
C ARG A 100 -12.32 18.50 18.15
N GLU A 101 -13.07 19.40 17.54
CA GLU A 101 -12.92 20.84 17.70
C GLU A 101 -14.20 21.47 18.28
N LYS A 102 -14.15 22.79 18.54
CA LYS A 102 -15.33 23.56 18.98
C LYS A 102 -16.35 23.57 17.83
N GLY A 103 -17.38 22.73 17.91
CA GLY A 103 -18.45 22.63 16.91
C GLY A 103 -18.65 21.23 16.30
N GLY A 104 -17.76 20.27 16.57
CA GLY A 104 -17.94 18.90 16.08
C GLY A 104 -16.62 18.17 15.85
N TYR A 105 -16.68 17.14 15.00
CA TYR A 105 -15.49 16.44 14.52
C TYR A 105 -15.05 17.04 13.19
N VAL A 106 -13.74 17.19 13.04
CA VAL A 106 -13.08 17.63 11.81
C VAL A 106 -12.01 16.63 11.42
N SER A 107 -11.55 16.70 10.18
CA SER A 107 -10.40 15.91 9.74
C SER A 107 -9.15 16.36 10.49
N ALA A 108 -8.29 15.39 10.84
CA ALA A 108 -6.95 15.68 11.34
C ALA A 108 -5.90 15.77 10.22
N GLU A 109 -6.32 15.62 8.96
CA GLU A 109 -5.51 15.71 7.75
C GLU A 109 -6.06 16.88 6.89
N PRO A 110 -5.36 18.03 6.81
CA PRO A 110 -5.86 19.23 6.12
C PRO A 110 -6.32 19.02 4.68
N GLN A 111 -5.68 18.08 3.97
CA GLN A 111 -5.96 17.71 2.59
C GLN A 111 -7.19 16.78 2.43
N THR A 112 -7.62 16.13 3.51
CA THR A 112 -8.66 15.10 3.48
C THR A 112 -9.93 15.67 4.11
N PRO A 113 -11.03 15.84 3.38
CA PRO A 113 -12.30 16.24 3.97
C PRO A 113 -12.82 15.17 4.92
N LEU A 114 -13.48 15.59 6.00
CA LEU A 114 -14.22 14.66 6.85
C LEU A 114 -15.60 14.39 6.25
N LEU A 115 -15.77 13.22 5.66
CA LEU A 115 -16.99 12.86 4.95
C LEU A 115 -18.10 12.40 5.91
N PRO A 116 -19.39 12.71 5.63
CA PRO A 116 -20.51 12.23 6.43
C PRO A 116 -20.52 10.72 6.66
N PHE A 117 -20.04 9.96 5.66
CA PHE A 117 -19.89 8.52 5.67
C PHE A 117 -19.19 7.95 6.92
N VAL A 118 -18.23 8.66 7.50
CA VAL A 118 -17.47 8.18 8.67
C VAL A 118 -17.97 8.75 10.01
N LEU A 119 -18.88 9.72 10.00
CA LEU A 119 -19.27 10.45 11.21
C LEU A 119 -19.92 9.54 12.26
N ASP A 120 -20.74 8.59 11.85
CA ASP A 120 -21.36 7.65 12.78
C ASP A 120 -20.33 6.76 13.46
N ARG A 121 -19.27 6.34 12.76
CA ARG A 121 -18.16 5.59 13.37
C ARG A 121 -17.39 6.46 14.37
N ILE A 122 -17.17 7.73 14.05
CA ILE A 122 -16.50 8.70 14.94
C ILE A 122 -17.31 8.94 16.22
N ARG A 123 -18.64 9.01 16.14
CA ARG A 123 -19.51 9.21 17.32
C ARG A 123 -19.41 8.08 18.34
N HIS A 124 -19.12 6.87 17.88
CA HIS A 124 -18.90 5.70 18.74
C HIS A 124 -17.45 5.57 19.22
N PHE A 125 -16.55 6.44 18.75
CA PHE A 125 -15.17 6.47 19.18
C PHE A 125 -15.05 7.15 20.55
N LYS A 126 -14.38 6.50 21.51
CA LYS A 126 -14.27 7.01 22.89
C LYS A 126 -13.33 8.20 23.02
N SER A 127 -12.41 8.37 22.06
CA SER A 127 -11.39 9.43 22.09
C SER A 127 -11.86 10.70 21.37
N LYS A 128 -11.28 11.85 21.77
CA LYS A 128 -11.49 13.14 21.11
C LYS A 128 -10.75 13.26 19.77
N GLU A 129 -9.80 12.37 19.51
CA GLU A 129 -9.06 12.28 18.25
C GLU A 129 -8.68 10.83 18.01
N GLY A 130 -8.41 10.49 16.75
CA GLY A 130 -8.00 9.14 16.40
C GLY A 130 -7.93 8.92 14.90
N ARG A 131 -7.65 7.67 14.54
CA ARG A 131 -7.66 7.20 13.16
C ARG A 131 -8.62 6.02 13.07
N ILE A 132 -9.52 6.10 12.11
CA ILE A 132 -10.47 5.05 11.78
C ILE A 132 -9.87 4.18 10.70
N LEU A 133 -9.87 2.88 10.93
CA LEU A 133 -9.58 1.86 9.93
C LEU A 133 -10.87 1.47 9.20
N LEU A 134 -10.91 1.61 7.88
CA LEU A 134 -12.05 1.17 7.07
C LEU A 134 -12.00 -0.35 6.88
N SER A 135 -13.17 -1.00 6.88
CA SER A 135 -13.29 -2.44 6.71
C SER A 135 -13.36 -2.84 5.23
N SER A 136 -12.85 -4.03 4.89
CA SER A 136 -13.13 -4.65 3.60
C SER A 136 -14.58 -5.15 3.50
N ARG A 137 -15.28 -5.33 4.64
CA ARG A 137 -16.67 -5.81 4.69
C ARG A 137 -17.60 -4.81 4.01
N GLN A 138 -18.57 -5.33 3.27
CA GLN A 138 -19.57 -4.53 2.56
C GLN A 138 -18.99 -3.46 1.61
N ASN A 139 -17.72 -3.60 1.20
CA ASN A 139 -17.01 -2.66 0.33
C ASN A 139 -16.85 -1.25 0.91
N GLU A 140 -16.78 -1.10 2.25
CA GLU A 140 -16.62 0.21 2.91
C GLU A 140 -15.44 1.01 2.33
N THR A 141 -14.30 0.35 2.08
CA THR A 141 -13.08 0.95 1.52
C THR A 141 -13.28 1.52 0.12
N THR A 142 -13.91 0.72 -0.76
CA THR A 142 -14.23 1.12 -2.14
C THR A 142 -15.24 2.27 -2.13
N ILE A 143 -16.29 2.17 -1.32
CA ILE A 143 -17.31 3.21 -1.22
C ILE A 143 -16.72 4.50 -0.65
N TYR A 144 -15.81 4.43 0.33
CA TYR A 144 -15.09 5.60 0.83
C TYR A 144 -14.26 6.27 -0.28
N PHE A 145 -13.53 5.49 -1.09
CA PHE A 145 -12.83 6.03 -2.27
C PHE A 145 -13.80 6.79 -3.18
N GLY A 146 -14.96 6.22 -3.49
CA GLY A 146 -15.97 6.88 -4.33
C GLY A 146 -16.53 8.17 -3.73
N ASN A 147 -16.80 8.19 -2.42
CA ASN A 147 -17.29 9.40 -1.73
C ASN A 147 -16.23 10.50 -1.74
N LEU A 148 -14.96 10.14 -1.54
CA LEU A 148 -13.86 11.09 -1.56
C LEU A 148 -13.63 11.66 -2.97
N MET A 149 -13.69 10.81 -3.99
CA MET A 149 -13.62 11.24 -5.38
C MET A 149 -14.80 12.15 -5.76
N GLN A 150 -16.03 11.81 -5.33
CA GLN A 150 -17.22 12.63 -5.54
C GLN A 150 -17.04 14.02 -4.93
N TYR A 151 -16.55 14.09 -3.69
CA TYR A 151 -16.26 15.36 -3.02
C TYR A 151 -15.30 16.23 -3.83
N PHE A 152 -14.15 15.68 -4.27
CA PHE A 152 -13.18 16.46 -5.02
C PHE A 152 -13.68 16.85 -6.42
N LEU A 153 -14.49 16.01 -7.08
CA LEU A 153 -15.15 16.37 -8.34
C LEU A 153 -16.12 17.54 -8.15
N TRP A 154 -16.93 17.50 -7.10
CA TRP A 154 -17.83 18.59 -6.74
C TRP A 154 -17.07 19.89 -6.45
N GLU A 155 -15.98 19.84 -5.68
CA GLU A 155 -15.13 21.01 -5.43
C GLU A 155 -14.53 21.62 -6.72
N LYS A 156 -14.27 20.79 -7.73
CA LYS A 156 -13.78 21.22 -9.05
C LYS A 156 -14.91 21.64 -10.01
N GLY A 157 -16.15 21.69 -9.55
CA GLY A 157 -17.31 22.15 -10.32
C GLY A 157 -18.01 21.07 -11.16
N VAL A 158 -17.62 19.80 -11.01
CA VAL A 158 -18.29 18.68 -11.71
C VAL A 158 -19.55 18.31 -10.95
N ARG A 159 -20.71 18.36 -11.62
CA ARG A 159 -22.00 18.01 -11.00
C ARG A 159 -22.10 16.49 -10.80
N THR A 160 -22.04 16.05 -9.55
CA THR A 160 -22.03 14.63 -9.18
C THR A 160 -22.98 14.36 -8.01
N ASN A 161 -24.29 14.54 -8.25
CA ASN A 161 -25.32 14.35 -7.21
C ASN A 161 -25.85 12.90 -7.14
N GLY A 162 -25.29 12.05 -7.98
CA GLY A 162 -25.64 10.65 -8.12
C GLY A 162 -25.22 9.75 -6.97
N LYS A 163 -25.71 8.53 -7.00
CA LYS A 163 -25.26 7.47 -6.08
C LYS A 163 -23.85 7.02 -6.41
N ILE A 164 -23.19 6.48 -5.40
CA ILE A 164 -21.92 5.76 -5.53
C ILE A 164 -22.25 4.28 -5.44
N GLU A 165 -21.96 3.54 -6.51
CA GLU A 165 -22.34 2.15 -6.66
C GLU A 165 -21.15 1.31 -7.13
N LEU A 166 -21.19 0.01 -6.84
CA LEU A 166 -20.21 -0.93 -7.38
C LEU A 166 -20.64 -1.37 -8.77
N GLY A 167 -19.67 -1.62 -9.64
CA GLY A 167 -19.96 -2.16 -10.96
C GLY A 167 -18.72 -2.62 -11.70
N ARG A 168 -18.88 -2.79 -13.02
CA ARG A 168 -17.81 -3.18 -13.93
C ARG A 168 -17.72 -2.18 -15.08
N VAL A 169 -16.50 -1.90 -15.49
CA VAL A 169 -16.22 -1.27 -16.77
C VAL A 169 -16.39 -2.33 -17.87
N ASP A 170 -17.15 -1.98 -18.89
CA ASP A 170 -17.24 -2.70 -20.16
C ASP A 170 -16.39 -1.93 -21.17
N GLU A 171 -15.15 -2.36 -21.39
CA GLU A 171 -14.17 -1.68 -22.26
C GLU A 171 -14.65 -1.59 -23.73
N THR A 172 -15.67 -2.36 -24.12
CA THR A 172 -16.26 -2.30 -25.47
C THR A 172 -17.36 -1.24 -25.62
N LYS A 173 -17.93 -0.77 -24.50
CA LYS A 173 -19.07 0.16 -24.49
C LYS A 173 -18.79 1.47 -23.75
N ASP A 174 -17.97 1.42 -22.72
CA ASP A 174 -17.64 2.54 -21.88
C ASP A 174 -16.47 3.31 -22.50
N ARG A 175 -16.60 4.64 -22.59
CA ARG A 175 -15.60 5.49 -23.22
C ARG A 175 -14.54 5.90 -22.20
N LEU A 176 -13.29 5.49 -22.41
CA LEU A 176 -12.16 5.97 -21.61
C LEU A 176 -12.03 7.49 -21.77
N ILE A 177 -12.03 8.22 -20.65
CA ILE A 177 -11.87 9.68 -20.64
C ILE A 177 -10.53 10.11 -20.04
N LEU A 178 -10.01 9.34 -19.09
CA LEU A 178 -8.72 9.60 -18.46
C LEU A 178 -8.09 8.28 -18.04
N ARG A 179 -6.81 8.09 -18.38
CA ARG A 179 -5.93 7.10 -17.76
C ARG A 179 -4.94 7.88 -16.92
N TYR A 180 -5.18 7.92 -15.61
CA TYR A 180 -4.23 8.51 -14.66
C TYR A 180 -3.04 7.57 -14.50
N ILE A 181 -1.83 8.13 -14.54
CA ILE A 181 -0.57 7.42 -14.30
C ILE A 181 0.05 8.05 -13.06
N SER A 182 0.35 7.23 -12.05
CA SER A 182 0.92 7.69 -10.79
C SER A 182 2.22 8.48 -10.98
N GLU A 183 2.34 9.59 -10.26
CA GLU A 183 3.56 10.40 -10.20
C GLU A 183 4.72 9.66 -9.51
N LEU A 184 4.43 8.59 -8.78
CA LEU A 184 5.43 7.72 -8.15
C LEU A 184 5.80 6.56 -9.06
N SER A 185 7.10 6.38 -9.30
CA SER A 185 7.64 5.15 -9.87
C SER A 185 7.62 4.02 -8.83
N LEU A 186 7.81 2.78 -9.26
CA LEU A 186 7.92 1.65 -8.35
C LEU A 186 9.06 1.83 -7.35
N LYS A 187 10.17 2.46 -7.76
CA LYS A 187 11.28 2.78 -6.83
C LYS A 187 10.85 3.76 -5.75
N ASP A 188 10.05 4.77 -6.09
CA ASP A 188 9.52 5.73 -5.12
C ASP A 188 8.56 5.03 -4.15
N VAL A 189 7.65 4.20 -4.67
CA VAL A 189 6.73 3.37 -3.87
C VAL A 189 7.50 2.45 -2.91
N ILE A 190 8.58 1.81 -3.38
CA ILE A 190 9.43 0.95 -2.54
C ILE A 190 10.18 1.76 -1.49
N SER A 191 10.68 2.95 -1.83
CA SER A 191 11.35 3.84 -0.88
C SER A 191 10.40 4.23 0.25
N GLU A 192 9.18 4.65 -0.08
CA GLU A 192 8.15 4.99 0.89
C GLU A 192 7.73 3.79 1.75
N LEU A 193 7.58 2.60 1.14
CA LEU A 193 7.35 1.35 1.86
C LEU A 193 8.46 1.08 2.90
N LEU A 194 9.72 1.17 2.50
CA LEU A 194 10.85 0.85 3.36
C LEU A 194 11.01 1.89 4.49
N LYS A 195 10.75 3.16 4.19
CA LYS A 195 10.79 4.28 5.13
C LYS A 195 9.73 4.18 6.22
N PHE A 196 8.48 3.94 5.84
CA PHE A 196 7.37 3.93 6.78
C PHE A 196 6.96 2.54 7.25
N SER A 197 7.61 1.48 6.74
CA SER A 197 7.27 0.09 7.05
C SER A 197 5.79 -0.23 6.83
N ASN A 198 5.22 0.28 5.74
CA ASN A 198 3.78 0.27 5.54
C ASN A 198 3.27 -1.10 5.04
N ASN A 199 2.54 -1.82 5.90
CA ASN A 199 2.01 -3.14 5.59
C ASN A 199 1.06 -3.15 4.38
N PHE A 200 0.18 -2.15 4.29
CA PHE A 200 -0.74 -2.00 3.17
C PHE A 200 0.02 -1.92 1.85
N VAL A 201 1.04 -1.06 1.76
CA VAL A 201 1.85 -0.92 0.53
C VAL A 201 2.57 -2.22 0.19
N ALA A 202 3.12 -2.92 1.18
CA ALA A 202 3.79 -4.20 0.97
C ALA A 202 2.85 -5.24 0.33
N ASN A 203 1.63 -5.36 0.86
CA ASN A 203 0.65 -6.31 0.34
C ASN A 203 0.05 -5.86 -1.01
N GLN A 204 -0.11 -4.55 -1.27
CA GLN A 204 -0.47 -4.05 -2.61
C GLN A 204 0.57 -4.47 -3.65
N LEU A 205 1.86 -4.31 -3.34
CA LEU A 205 2.95 -4.71 -4.22
C LEU A 205 2.97 -6.22 -4.47
N LEU A 206 2.72 -7.03 -3.44
CA LEU A 206 2.66 -8.49 -3.56
C LEU A 206 1.49 -8.93 -4.47
N LEU A 207 0.30 -8.38 -4.26
CA LEU A 207 -0.88 -8.65 -5.09
C LEU A 207 -0.64 -8.25 -6.55
N SER A 208 -0.06 -7.07 -6.76
CA SER A 208 0.25 -6.54 -8.09
C SER A 208 1.29 -7.38 -8.82
N ALA A 209 2.33 -7.85 -8.12
CA ALA A 209 3.29 -8.79 -8.67
C ALA A 209 2.61 -10.12 -9.06
N GLY A 210 1.69 -10.62 -8.22
CA GLY A 210 0.87 -11.80 -8.53
C GLY A 210 0.03 -11.63 -9.79
N VAL A 211 -0.63 -10.48 -9.97
CA VAL A 211 -1.35 -10.18 -11.21
C VAL A 211 -0.41 -10.15 -12.41
N ARG A 212 0.78 -9.56 -12.27
CA ARG A 212 1.73 -9.46 -13.38
C ARG A 212 2.28 -10.82 -13.80
N ALA A 213 2.43 -11.74 -12.85
CA ALA A 213 2.91 -13.10 -13.09
C ALA A 213 1.81 -14.04 -13.63
N HIS A 214 0.57 -13.93 -13.12
CA HIS A 214 -0.48 -14.93 -13.35
C HIS A 214 -1.80 -14.38 -13.94
N GLY A 215 -1.85 -13.08 -14.25
CA GLY A 215 -3.05 -12.40 -14.74
C GLY A 215 -4.05 -12.03 -13.65
N ALA A 216 -4.97 -11.11 -13.99
CA ALA A 216 -6.05 -10.66 -13.13
C ALA A 216 -7.19 -11.71 -13.06
N PRO A 217 -8.05 -11.70 -12.02
CA PRO A 217 -7.94 -10.87 -10.82
C PRO A 217 -6.77 -11.32 -9.92
N GLY A 218 -6.19 -10.36 -9.20
CA GLY A 218 -5.13 -10.60 -8.23
C GLY A 218 -5.65 -11.25 -6.96
N THR A 219 -4.88 -12.18 -6.41
CA THR A 219 -5.19 -12.92 -5.18
C THR A 219 -3.92 -12.98 -4.35
N LEU A 220 -4.03 -13.13 -3.03
CA LEU A 220 -2.86 -13.36 -2.18
C LEU A 220 -2.08 -14.61 -2.62
N GLU A 221 -2.79 -15.69 -3.00
CA GLU A 221 -2.19 -16.93 -3.51
C GLU A 221 -1.25 -16.69 -4.69
N LYS A 222 -1.74 -16.05 -5.77
CA LYS A 222 -0.90 -15.61 -6.91
C LYS A 222 0.29 -14.75 -6.49
N GLY A 223 0.12 -13.88 -5.50
CA GLY A 223 1.21 -13.05 -4.97
C GLY A 223 2.29 -13.89 -4.27
N ILE A 224 1.87 -14.84 -3.43
CA ILE A 224 2.76 -15.78 -2.75
C ILE A 224 3.48 -16.67 -3.77
N ASP A 225 2.76 -17.23 -4.76
CA ASP A 225 3.38 -18.07 -5.79
C ASP A 225 4.43 -17.30 -6.60
N ALA A 226 4.12 -16.06 -7.00
CA ALA A 226 5.09 -15.19 -7.67
C ALA A 226 6.35 -14.97 -6.81
N ALA A 227 6.20 -14.77 -5.49
CA ALA A 227 7.31 -14.58 -4.57
C ALA A 227 8.13 -15.86 -4.32
N LEU A 228 7.48 -17.02 -4.21
CA LEU A 228 8.14 -18.31 -4.07
C LEU A 228 8.85 -18.73 -5.37
N SER A 229 8.25 -18.46 -6.53
CA SER A 229 8.89 -18.62 -7.84
C SER A 229 10.15 -17.76 -7.93
N TYR A 230 10.10 -16.50 -7.51
CA TYR A 230 11.29 -15.64 -7.43
C TYR A 230 12.35 -16.20 -6.48
N SER A 231 11.95 -16.74 -5.33
CA SER A 231 12.86 -17.38 -4.38
C SER A 231 13.61 -18.56 -5.02
N ARG A 232 12.89 -19.46 -5.71
CA ARG A 232 13.48 -20.63 -6.35
C ARG A 232 14.37 -20.26 -7.53
N GLN A 233 13.87 -19.40 -8.42
CA GLN A 233 14.51 -19.13 -9.71
C GLN A 233 15.61 -18.06 -9.64
N VAL A 234 15.50 -17.09 -8.72
CA VAL A 234 16.42 -15.95 -8.66
C VAL A 234 17.30 -15.99 -7.42
N LEU A 235 16.74 -16.36 -6.26
CA LEU A 235 17.52 -16.49 -5.02
C LEU A 235 18.12 -17.89 -4.83
N CYS A 236 17.76 -18.85 -5.69
CA CYS A 236 18.22 -20.24 -5.63
C CYS A 236 17.99 -20.88 -4.26
N THR A 237 16.81 -20.67 -3.68
CA THR A 237 16.43 -21.24 -2.38
C THR A 237 14.93 -21.57 -2.30
N GLU A 238 14.63 -22.71 -1.67
CA GLU A 238 13.27 -23.21 -1.46
C GLU A 238 12.85 -23.20 0.02
N THR A 239 13.73 -22.72 0.91
CA THR A 239 13.51 -22.75 2.38
C THR A 239 12.68 -21.58 2.89
N ILE A 240 12.47 -20.54 2.08
CA ILE A 240 11.69 -19.36 2.45
C ILE A 240 10.20 -19.72 2.47
N ARG A 241 9.50 -19.37 3.55
CA ARG A 241 8.04 -19.44 3.65
C ARG A 241 7.47 -18.03 3.70
N ILE A 242 6.53 -17.76 2.80
CA ILE A 242 5.87 -16.46 2.66
C ILE A 242 4.37 -16.70 2.80
N ALA A 243 3.77 -16.07 3.81
CA ALA A 243 2.32 -16.05 4.02
C ALA A 243 1.70 -14.74 3.54
N GLU A 244 2.47 -13.65 3.54
CA GLU A 244 2.06 -12.34 3.01
C GLU A 244 3.28 -11.41 2.83
N GLY A 245 3.06 -10.19 2.35
CA GLY A 245 4.11 -9.30 1.84
C GLY A 245 4.73 -8.34 2.86
N SER A 246 4.08 -8.07 3.99
CA SER A 246 4.51 -7.09 4.98
C SER A 246 5.42 -7.63 6.07
N GLY A 247 5.31 -8.92 6.38
CA GLY A 247 5.98 -9.55 7.51
C GLY A 247 5.14 -9.63 8.78
N ILE A 248 3.88 -9.18 8.78
CA ILE A 248 3.00 -9.24 9.96
C ILE A 248 2.61 -10.68 10.34
N SER A 249 2.51 -11.59 9.35
CA SER A 249 2.14 -12.97 9.63
C SER A 249 3.23 -13.70 10.44
N ARG A 250 2.79 -14.37 11.51
CA ARG A 250 3.61 -15.30 12.31
C ARG A 250 3.96 -16.58 11.55
N GLU A 251 3.50 -16.76 10.33
CA GLU A 251 3.80 -17.92 9.48
C GLU A 251 4.99 -17.67 8.54
N ASN A 252 5.37 -16.41 8.31
CA ASN A 252 6.55 -16.06 7.52
C ASN A 252 7.82 -16.66 8.14
N ARG A 253 8.67 -17.33 7.36
CA ARG A 253 9.95 -17.89 7.80
C ARG A 253 11.04 -17.58 6.78
N ILE A 254 12.15 -17.03 7.27
CA ILE A 254 13.36 -16.81 6.48
C ILE A 254 14.58 -17.00 7.38
N SER A 255 15.60 -17.71 6.89
CA SER A 255 16.87 -17.85 7.60
C SER A 255 17.76 -16.62 7.40
N ALA A 256 18.76 -16.41 8.26
CA ALA A 256 19.73 -15.33 8.05
C ALA A 256 20.52 -15.52 6.73
N LEU A 257 20.76 -16.77 6.33
CA LEU A 257 21.43 -17.10 5.07
C LEU A 257 20.56 -16.74 3.86
N ASP A 258 19.26 -17.02 3.91
CA ASP A 258 18.33 -16.62 2.85
C ASP A 258 18.15 -15.10 2.79
N MET A 259 18.11 -14.43 3.94
CA MET A 259 18.09 -12.97 3.98
C MET A 259 19.39 -12.37 3.42
N HIS A 260 20.54 -13.02 3.62
CA HIS A 260 21.78 -12.60 2.96
C HIS A 260 21.69 -12.71 1.43
N ARG A 261 21.06 -13.76 0.88
CA ARG A 261 20.76 -13.85 -0.56
C ARG A 261 19.87 -12.71 -1.05
N VAL A 262 18.83 -12.39 -0.28
CA VAL A 262 17.94 -11.23 -0.54
C VAL A 262 18.75 -9.94 -0.56
N LEU A 263 19.57 -9.67 0.45
CA LEU A 263 20.40 -8.46 0.51
C LEU A 263 21.42 -8.41 -0.64
N ASN A 264 22.10 -9.50 -0.97
CA ASN A 264 23.02 -9.53 -2.10
C ASN A 264 22.32 -9.12 -3.41
N ARG A 265 21.09 -9.60 -3.62
CA ARG A 265 20.31 -9.22 -4.80
C ARG A 265 19.75 -7.80 -4.72
N PHE A 266 19.44 -7.30 -3.52
CA PHE A 266 18.91 -5.96 -3.29
C PHE A 266 20.01 -4.87 -3.23
N LYS A 267 21.29 -5.24 -3.16
CA LYS A 267 22.42 -4.29 -3.03
C LYS A 267 22.39 -3.10 -4.02
N PRO A 268 22.03 -3.25 -5.31
CA PRO A 268 21.91 -2.12 -6.23
C PRO A 268 20.83 -1.10 -5.81
N TYR A 269 19.81 -1.56 -5.08
CA TYR A 269 18.68 -0.77 -4.60
C TYR A 269 18.83 -0.30 -3.15
N ARG A 270 20.01 -0.45 -2.53
CA ARG A 270 20.24 -0.11 -1.12
C ARG A 270 19.85 1.33 -0.76
N LEU A 271 19.99 2.26 -1.70
CA LEU A 271 19.64 3.68 -1.51
C LEU A 271 18.13 3.93 -1.36
N LEU A 272 17.28 2.93 -1.65
CA LEU A 272 15.85 2.99 -1.36
C LEU A 272 15.55 2.72 0.13
N MET A 273 16.52 2.22 0.91
CA MET A 273 16.35 2.04 2.35
C MET A 273 16.61 3.35 3.10
N PRO A 274 15.96 3.58 4.24
CA PRO A 274 16.33 4.64 5.16
C PRO A 274 17.80 4.55 5.56
N VAL A 275 18.45 5.71 5.62
CA VAL A 275 19.83 5.84 6.07
C VAL A 275 19.88 6.52 7.44
N ASN A 276 20.66 5.95 8.35
CA ASN A 276 21.03 6.60 9.61
C ASN A 276 22.47 6.25 9.95
N ASN A 277 23.33 7.24 10.19
CA ASN A 277 24.74 7.05 10.55
C ASN A 277 25.49 6.06 9.63
N GLY A 278 25.35 6.21 8.32
CA GLY A 278 26.03 5.34 7.32
C GLY A 278 25.44 3.93 7.20
N GLU A 279 24.31 3.66 7.85
CA GLU A 279 23.60 2.38 7.78
C GLU A 279 22.32 2.52 6.96
N PHE A 280 22.20 1.71 5.91
CA PHE A 280 20.99 1.57 5.10
C PHE A 280 20.23 0.33 5.58
N TYR A 281 19.10 0.49 6.25
CA TYR A 281 18.47 -0.66 6.90
C TYR A 281 16.96 -0.61 6.97
N LYS A 282 16.41 -1.80 7.19
CA LYS A 282 15.02 -2.01 7.54
C LYS A 282 14.92 -2.72 8.89
N THR A 283 14.06 -2.20 9.75
CA THR A 283 13.68 -2.84 11.01
C THR A 283 12.46 -3.73 10.83
N GLY A 284 12.27 -4.70 11.72
CA GLY A 284 11.02 -5.44 11.82
C GLY A 284 10.76 -5.76 13.28
N THR A 285 9.58 -5.39 13.77
CA THR A 285 9.22 -5.52 15.18
C THR A 285 7.85 -6.18 15.27
N LEU A 286 7.78 -7.30 15.99
CA LEU A 286 6.54 -7.91 16.45
C LEU A 286 6.73 -8.26 17.93
N SER A 287 5.66 -8.66 18.63
CA SER A 287 5.82 -9.17 20.00
C SER A 287 6.87 -10.31 20.03
N ASN A 288 7.90 -10.16 20.88
CA ASN A 288 9.06 -11.03 21.03
C ASN A 288 9.99 -11.18 19.81
N VAL A 289 9.85 -10.32 18.79
CA VAL A 289 10.68 -10.35 17.58
C VAL A 289 11.25 -8.95 17.35
N SER A 290 12.57 -8.85 17.27
CA SER A 290 13.30 -7.65 16.86
C SER A 290 14.29 -8.01 15.78
N THR A 291 14.13 -7.40 14.61
CA THR A 291 14.97 -7.64 13.45
C THR A 291 15.51 -6.34 12.90
N ARG A 292 16.72 -6.41 12.34
CA ARG A 292 17.33 -5.31 11.59
C ARG A 292 18.24 -5.92 10.53
N VAL A 293 18.01 -5.53 9.29
CA VAL A 293 18.74 -6.05 8.13
C VAL A 293 19.08 -4.89 7.21
N GLY A 294 20.24 -4.95 6.57
CA GLY A 294 20.67 -3.83 5.75
C GLY A 294 22.14 -3.89 5.38
N TYR A 295 22.70 -2.70 5.19
CA TYR A 295 24.07 -2.50 4.79
C TYR A 295 24.75 -1.45 5.67
N LEU A 296 26.04 -1.67 5.92
CA LEU A 296 26.95 -0.71 6.51
C LEU A 296 27.89 -0.22 5.42
N GLU A 297 27.97 1.09 5.24
CA GLU A 297 28.89 1.74 4.30
C GLU A 297 30.04 2.37 5.11
N HIS A 298 31.20 1.72 5.10
CA HIS A 298 32.39 2.20 5.79
C HIS A 298 33.16 3.22 4.93
N GLN A 299 33.16 3.02 3.61
CA GLN A 299 33.64 3.91 2.57
C GLN A 299 32.73 3.78 1.32
N PRO A 300 32.74 4.72 0.36
CA PRO A 300 31.84 4.70 -0.81
C PRO A 300 31.79 3.36 -1.58
N ASP A 301 32.87 2.58 -1.54
CA ASP A 301 32.98 1.28 -2.22
C ASP A 301 33.00 0.06 -1.27
N GLN A 302 32.96 0.28 0.05
CA GLN A 302 32.99 -0.79 1.06
C GLN A 302 31.63 -0.92 1.76
N VAL A 303 30.75 -1.69 1.13
CA VAL A 303 29.38 -1.94 1.59
C VAL A 303 29.23 -3.39 2.06
N PHE A 304 29.01 -3.56 3.36
CA PHE A 304 28.82 -4.87 4.01
C PHE A 304 27.35 -5.10 4.34
N SER A 305 26.77 -6.25 3.96
CA SER A 305 25.43 -6.62 4.41
C SER A 305 25.47 -7.14 5.84
N PHE A 306 24.48 -6.80 6.66
CA PHE A 306 24.29 -7.39 7.98
C PHE A 306 22.85 -7.89 8.16
N ILE A 307 22.70 -8.93 8.97
CA ILE A 307 21.40 -9.55 9.27
C ILE A 307 21.36 -9.84 10.77
N VAL A 308 20.41 -9.22 11.48
CA VAL A 308 20.16 -9.47 12.90
C VAL A 308 18.71 -9.90 13.06
N PHE A 309 18.50 -11.16 13.44
CA PHE A 309 17.19 -11.72 13.80
C PHE A 309 17.20 -12.14 15.27
N LEU A 310 16.38 -11.50 16.10
CA LEU A 310 16.24 -11.83 17.51
C LEU A 310 14.79 -12.19 17.80
N ASN A 311 14.56 -13.46 18.15
CA ASN A 311 13.25 -13.97 18.57
C ASN A 311 13.21 -14.20 20.09
N THR A 312 14.01 -13.43 20.84
CA THR A 312 14.12 -13.52 22.30
C THR A 312 13.39 -12.35 22.95
N PRO A 313 12.41 -12.59 23.85
CA PRO A 313 11.72 -11.52 24.57
C PRO A 313 12.68 -10.52 25.23
N GLY A 314 12.39 -9.23 25.06
CA GLY A 314 13.17 -8.13 25.66
C GLY A 314 14.56 -7.88 25.04
N LYS A 315 14.96 -8.61 23.99
CA LYS A 315 16.20 -8.33 23.25
C LYS A 315 15.90 -7.51 22.00
N THR A 316 16.76 -6.52 21.72
CA THR A 316 16.61 -5.62 20.57
C THR A 316 17.82 -5.70 19.64
N ALA A 317 17.57 -5.53 18.34
CA ALA A 317 18.62 -5.49 17.34
C ALA A 317 19.59 -4.31 17.58
N ASP A 318 19.12 -3.20 18.15
CA ASP A 318 19.94 -2.02 18.45
C ASP A 318 21.09 -2.32 19.40
N GLY A 319 20.87 -3.19 20.40
CA GLY A 319 21.91 -3.62 21.31
C GLY A 319 23.04 -4.41 20.62
N VAL A 320 22.70 -5.17 19.57
CA VAL A 320 23.67 -5.89 18.73
C VAL A 320 24.40 -4.91 17.82
N MET A 321 23.66 -4.02 17.15
CA MET A 321 24.24 -3.05 16.22
C MET A 321 25.18 -2.07 16.92
N LYS A 322 24.88 -1.61 18.14
CA LYS A 322 25.78 -0.77 18.92
C LYS A 322 27.15 -1.44 19.17
N LYS A 323 27.15 -2.75 19.46
CA LYS A 323 28.39 -3.52 19.65
C LYS A 323 29.14 -3.73 18.34
N LEU A 324 28.43 -3.87 17.22
CA LEU A 324 29.02 -4.02 15.90
C LEU A 324 29.71 -2.72 15.46
N HIS A 325 29.03 -1.58 15.59
CA HIS A 325 29.58 -0.26 15.30
C HIS A 325 30.82 0.04 16.14
N ALA A 326 30.80 -0.29 17.44
CA ALA A 326 31.97 -0.13 18.33
C ALA A 326 33.18 -1.02 17.98
N ARG A 327 33.05 -1.98 17.06
CA ARG A 327 34.16 -2.82 16.57
C ARG A 327 34.63 -2.40 15.17
N LEU A 328 33.85 -1.58 14.46
CA LEU A 328 34.16 -1.08 13.12
C LEU A 328 34.85 0.29 13.15
N HIS A 329 34.84 0.95 14.31
CA HIS A 329 35.53 2.21 14.63
C HIS A 329 36.56 1.97 15.73
#